data_AF-A0A937VE26-F1
#
_entry.id   AF-A0A937VE26-F1
#
_cell.length_a   1.000
_cell.length_b   1.000
_cell.length_c   1.000
_cell.angle_alpha   90.00
_cell.angle_beta   90.00
_cell.angle_gamma   90.00
#
_symmetry.space_group_name_H-M   'P 1'
#
loop_
_entity.id
_entity.type
_entity.pdbx_description
1 polymer ?
#
loop_
_entity_poly.entity_id
_entity_poly.type
_entity_poly.pdbx_seq_one_letter_code
_entity_poly.pdbx_strand_id
1 'polypeptide(L)' 'MSSQVSTYEDQLVREIHEMPREYWPNLLQLVRLFRESVMLKPAEASFCQGWLEVMTGQTRPISELWEGIDAE' A
#
# COMPACT_ATOMS: atom_id res chain seq x y z
N MET A 1 11.83 -9.81 -17.75
CA MET A 1 11.13 -8.84 -16.87
C MET A 1 12.10 -8.03 -16.00
N SER A 2 13.29 -8.55 -15.68
CA SER A 2 14.35 -7.86 -14.92
C SER A 2 14.96 -6.63 -15.62
N SER A 3 14.95 -6.56 -16.95
CA SER A 3 15.52 -5.43 -17.71
C SER A 3 14.66 -4.16 -17.70
N GLN A 4 13.35 -4.28 -17.44
CA GLN A 4 12.45 -3.12 -17.42
C GLN A 4 12.54 -2.36 -16.10
N VAL A 5 12.74 -3.06 -14.98
CA VAL A 5 12.84 -2.43 -13.64
C VAL A 5 14.03 -1.47 -13.57
N SER A 6 15.20 -1.89 -14.07
CA SER A 6 16.38 -1.02 -14.09
C SER A 6 16.18 0.24 -14.94
N THR A 7 15.41 0.14 -16.02
CA THR A 7 15.16 1.28 -16.93
C THR A 7 14.33 2.38 -16.24
N TYR A 8 13.38 2.01 -15.38
CA TYR A 8 12.55 2.98 -14.65
C TYR A 8 13.28 3.61 -13.47
N GLU A 9 14.12 2.84 -12.77
CA GLU A 9 14.96 3.36 -11.68
C GLU A 9 15.90 4.45 -12.19
N ASP A 10 16.55 4.22 -13.33
CA ASP A 10 17.46 5.20 -13.95
C ASP A 10 16.72 6.49 -14.37
N GLN A 11 15.50 6.37 -14.90
CA GLN A 11 14.67 7.53 -15.25
C GLN A 11 14.28 8.33 -14.01
N LEU A 12 13.86 7.67 -12.92
CA LEU A 12 13.50 8.33 -11.67
C LEU A 12 14.69 9.08 -11.06
N VAL A 13 15.87 8.48 -11.04
CA VAL A 13 17.10 9.12 -10.54
C VAL A 13 17.43 10.37 -11.35
N ARG A 14 17.29 10.29 -12.68
CA ARG A 14 17.50 11.44 -13.56
C ARG A 14 16.54 12.59 -13.26
N GLU A 15 15.24 12.31 -13.17
CA GLU A 15 14.22 13.32 -12.86
C GLU A 15 14.49 13.99 -11.50
N ILE A 16 14.85 13.21 -10.47
CA ILE A 16 15.21 13.74 -9.14
C ILE A 16 16.40 14.70 -9.23
N HIS A 17 17.41 14.39 -10.06
CA HIS A 17 18.58 15.24 -10.23
C HIS A 17 18.31 16.50 -11.04
N GLU A 18 17.36 16.47 -11.98
CA GLU A 18 16.94 17.66 -12.74
C GLU A 18 16.08 18.62 -11.88
N MET A 19 15.47 18.14 -10.80
CA MET A 19 14.71 18.97 -9.86
C MET A 19 15.60 19.85 -8.95
N PRO A 20 15.21 21.11 -8.70
CA PRO A 20 15.92 21.97 -7.75
C PRO A 20 15.93 21.39 -6.34
N ARG A 21 17.10 21.45 -5.67
CA ARG A 21 17.33 20.86 -4.33
C ARG A 21 16.37 21.37 -3.25
N GLU A 22 15.82 22.58 -3.42
CA GLU A 22 14.84 23.17 -2.49
C GLU A 22 13.55 22.34 -2.38
N TYR A 23 13.18 21.59 -3.42
CA TYR A 23 11.98 20.74 -3.43
C TYR A 23 12.23 19.30 -2.97
N TRP A 24 13.48 18.89 -2.77
CA TRP A 24 13.83 17.51 -2.40
C TRP A 24 13.17 17.05 -1.08
N PRO A 25 13.06 17.88 -0.03
CA PRO A 25 12.33 17.48 1.19
C PRO A 25 10.87 17.13 0.92
N ASN A 26 10.19 17.91 0.06
CA ASN A 26 8.80 17.66 -0.31
C ASN A 26 8.68 16.39 -1.15
N LEU A 27 9.62 16.17 -2.08
CA LEU A 27 9.66 14.95 -2.88
C LEU A 27 9.86 13.71 -2.00
N LEU A 28 10.75 13.78 -1.02
CA LEU A 28 10.96 12.70 -0.06
C LEU A 28 9.70 12.41 0.76
N GLN A 29 8.94 13.44 1.14
CA GLN A 29 7.66 13.25 1.83
C GLN A 29 6.64 12.54 0.94
N LEU A 30 6.52 12.95 -0.33
CA LEU A 30 5.63 12.30 -1.30
C LEU A 30 5.98 10.82 -1.51
N VAL A 31 7.27 10.49 -1.66
CA VAL A 31 7.72 9.10 -1.81
C VAL A 31 7.39 8.27 -0.57
N ARG A 32 7.52 8.83 0.64
CA ARG A 32 7.13 8.15 1.88
C ARG A 32 5.64 7.87 1.94
N LEU A 33 4.82 8.88 1.63
CA LEU A 33 3.35 8.74 1.58
C LEU A 33 2.93 7.72 0.53
N PHE A 34 3.53 7.76 -0.65
CA PHE A 34 3.27 6.79 -1.70
C PHE A 34 3.62 5.37 -1.24
N ARG A 35 4.80 5.19 -0.63
CA ARG A 35 5.20 3.90 -0.06
C ARG A 35 4.19 3.41 0.98
N GLU A 36 3.73 4.27 1.88
CA GLU A 36 2.69 3.94 2.86
C GLU A 36 1.35 3.57 2.21
N SER A 37 0.99 4.19 1.08
CA SER A 37 -0.24 3.87 0.36
C SER A 37 -0.21 2.55 -0.42
N VAL A 38 0.96 2.15 -0.92
CA VAL A 38 1.13 0.91 -1.70
C VAL A 38 1.58 -0.26 -0.83
N MET A 39 2.20 0.01 0.31
CA MET A 39 2.41 -1.02 1.31
C MET A 39 1.05 -1.37 1.91
N LEU A 40 0.70 -2.65 1.85
CA LEU A 40 -0.43 -3.20 2.59
C LEU A 40 -0.40 -2.69 4.02
N LYS A 41 -1.59 -2.42 4.60
CA LYS A 41 -1.70 -2.15 6.04
C LYS A 41 -0.80 -3.15 6.76
N PRO A 42 0.14 -2.69 7.62
CA PRO A 42 1.00 -3.60 8.36
C PRO A 42 0.14 -4.73 8.93
N ALA A 43 0.63 -5.96 8.89
CA ALA A 43 -0.12 -7.09 9.45
C ALA A 43 -0.60 -6.81 10.88
N GLU A 44 0.20 -6.03 11.63
CA GLU A 44 -0.15 -5.44 12.92
C GLU A 44 -1.40 -4.55 12.89
N ALA A 45 -1.51 -3.60 11.95
CA ALA A 45 -2.69 -2.74 11.82
C ALA A 45 -3.94 -3.52 11.42
N SER A 46 -3.80 -4.52 10.54
CA SER A 46 -4.89 -5.42 10.16
C SER A 46 -5.32 -6.30 11.34
N PHE A 47 -4.37 -6.78 12.14
CA PHE A 47 -4.64 -7.57 13.35
C PHE A 47 -5.35 -6.75 14.42
N CYS A 48 -4.85 -5.55 14.74
CA CYS A 48 -5.47 -4.65 15.72
C CYS A 48 -6.92 -4.31 15.32
N GLN A 49 -7.15 -4.05 14.03
CA GLN A 49 -8.49 -3.80 13.51
C GLN A 49 -9.39 -5.03 13.64
N GLY A 50 -8.93 -6.21 13.21
CA GLY A 50 -9.69 -7.46 13.35
C GLY A 50 -9.99 -7.80 14.82
N TRP A 51 -9.07 -7.50 15.73
CA TRP A 51 -9.28 -7.68 17.16
C TRP A 51 -10.38 -6.77 17.69
N LEU A 52 -10.41 -5.50 17.29
CA LEU A 52 -11.47 -4.56 17.65
C LEU A 52 -12.83 -4.99 17.08
N GLU A 53 -12.87 -5.47 15.85
CA GLU A 53 -14.09 -5.99 15.20
C GLU A 53 -14.65 -7.20 15.96
N VAL A 54 -13.78 -8.12 16.41
CA VAL A 54 -14.17 -9.25 17.27
C VAL A 54 -14.73 -8.76 18.61
N MET A 55 -14.04 -7.83 19.28
CA MET A 55 -14.45 -7.30 20.58
C MET A 55 -15.76 -6.51 20.53
N THR A 56 -16.08 -5.91 19.38
CA THR A 56 -17.31 -5.12 19.17
C THR A 56 -18.44 -5.92 18.53
N GLY A 57 -18.23 -7.22 18.26
CA GLY A 57 -19.23 -8.10 17.64
C GLY A 57 -19.49 -7.80 16.17
N GLN A 58 -18.60 -7.05 15.50
CA GLN A 58 -18.65 -6.78 14.06
C GLN A 58 -18.08 -7.97 13.27
N THR A 59 -18.57 -9.17 13.56
CA THR A 59 -18.17 -10.41 12.90
C THR A 59 -19.33 -11.00 12.11
N ARG A 60 -19.01 -11.75 11.06
CA ARG A 60 -19.98 -12.55 10.32
C ARG A 60 -19.59 -14.02 10.39
N PRO A 61 -20.55 -14.95 10.48
CA PRO A 61 -20.24 -16.36 10.46
C PRO A 61 -19.65 -16.76 9.12
N ILE A 62 -18.76 -17.76 9.13
CA ILE A 62 -18.08 -18.21 7.91
C ILE A 62 -19.05 -18.78 6.86
N SER A 63 -20.22 -19.24 7.29
CA SER A 63 -21.29 -19.71 6.40
C SER A 63 -21.83 -18.62 5.48
N GLU A 64 -21.81 -17.35 5.91
CA GLU A 64 -22.28 -16.19 5.14
C GLU A 64 -21.23 -15.68 4.14
N LEU A 65 -19.99 -16.18 4.19
CA LEU A 65 -18.87 -15.62 3.41
C LEU A 65 -19.07 -15.76 1.89
N TRP A 66 -19.82 -16.77 1.46
CA TRP A 66 -20.11 -17.06 0.05
C TRP A 66 -21.54 -16.72 -0.36
N GLU A 67 -22.33 -16.11 0.54
CA GLU A 67 -23.70 -15.71 0.19
C GLU A 67 -23.69 -14.63 -0.90
N GLY A 68 -24.36 -14.89 -2.02
CA GLY A 68 -24.45 -13.97 -3.15
C GLY A 68 -23.23 -13.96 -4.08
N ILE A 69 -22.25 -14.84 -3.87
CA ILE A 69 -21.20 -15.13 -4.84
C ILE A 69 -21.62 -16.38 -5.61
N ASP A 70 -22.25 -16.20 -6.78
CA ASP A 70 -22.53 -17.29 -7.71
C ASP A 70 -21.20 -17.78 -8.29
N ALA A 71 -20.67 -18.86 -7.72
CA ALA A 71 -19.55 -19.59 -8.30
C ALA A 71 -20.07 -20.52 -9.42
N GLU A 72 -20.37 -19.95 -10.58
CA GLU A 72 -20.49 -20.70 -11.85
C GLU A 72 -19.12 -20.83 -12.55
#